data_AF-A0A3C1HYR2-F1
#
_entry.id   AF-A0A3C1HYR2-F1
#
_cell.length_a   1.000
_cell.length_b   1.000
_cell.length_c   1.000
_cell.angle_alpha   90.00
_cell.angle_beta   90.00
_cell.angle_gamma   90.00
#
_symmetry.space_group_name_H-M   'P 1'
#
loop_
_entity.id
_entity.type
_entity.pdbx_description
1 polymer ?
#
loop_
_entity_poly.entity_id
_entity_poly.type
_entity_poly.pdbx_seq_one_letter_code
_entity_poly.pdbx_strand_id
1 'polypeptide(L)'
;MKVFRLNEYDWVYAENKEQALEWYMKQTGLEKDEAYDKYYFEEIDPNIGTTLVHIDELPLEEQKTTQQMIRQGNSLWARRTFAQVIESEKLIAPCIIASTEY
;
A
#
# COMPACT_ATOMS: atom_id res chain seq x y z
N MET A 1 12.58 -3.35 5.04
CA MET A 1 11.21 -3.01 5.50
C MET A 1 10.23 -3.99 4.86
N LYS A 2 9.08 -4.18 5.49
CA LYS A 2 7.97 -5.04 5.06
C LYS A 2 6.70 -4.19 4.91
N VAL A 3 5.63 -4.81 4.44
CA VAL A 3 4.30 -4.17 4.40
C VAL A 3 3.40 -4.81 5.44
N PHE A 4 2.66 -4.00 6.19
CA PHE A 4 1.72 -4.44 7.21
C PHE A 4 0.34 -3.92 6.87
N ARG A 5 -0.61 -4.82 6.63
CA ARG A 5 -2.03 -4.45 6.61
C ARG A 5 -2.46 -4.23 8.04
N LEU A 6 -2.85 -3.03 8.42
CA LEU A 6 -3.19 -2.73 9.82
C LEU A 6 -4.69 -2.87 10.10
N ASN A 7 -5.52 -2.50 9.12
CA ASN A 7 -6.97 -2.55 9.21
C ASN A 7 -7.54 -3.02 7.85
N GLU A 8 -8.84 -2.88 7.65
CA GLU A 8 -9.47 -3.28 6.39
C GLU A 8 -9.06 -2.42 5.19
N TYR A 9 -8.54 -1.21 5.43
CA TYR A 9 -8.32 -0.18 4.42
C TYR A 9 -6.87 0.06 4.03
N ASP A 10 -5.93 -0.05 4.97
CA ASP A 10 -4.59 0.54 4.85
C ASP A 10 -3.46 -0.46 5.06
N TRP A 11 -2.46 -0.29 4.21
CA TRP A 11 -1.19 -1.00 4.24
C TRP A 11 -0.07 -0.01 4.53
N VAL A 12 0.77 -0.34 5.51
CA VAL A 12 1.87 0.50 5.96
C VAL A 12 3.20 -0.17 5.67
N TYR A 13 4.07 0.53 4.97
CA TYR A 13 5.46 0.15 4.79
C TYR A 13 6.25 0.51 6.05
N ALA A 14 6.90 -0.45 6.72
CA ALA A 14 7.65 -0.21 7.96
C ALA A 14 8.72 -1.29 8.20
N GLU A 15 9.60 -1.11 9.18
CA GLU A 15 10.59 -2.12 9.57
C GLU A 15 9.97 -3.30 10.31
N ASN A 16 8.99 -3.03 11.18
CA ASN A 16 8.29 -4.02 12.01
C ASN A 16 6.86 -3.55 12.31
N LYS A 17 6.06 -4.43 12.93
CA LYS A 17 4.66 -4.19 13.26
C LYS A 17 4.49 -3.01 14.22
N GLU A 18 5.34 -2.92 15.24
CA GLU A 18 5.27 -1.89 16.26
C GLU A 18 5.48 -0.51 15.63
N GLN A 19 6.50 -0.36 14.79
CA GLN A 19 6.75 0.87 14.04
C GLN A 19 5.61 1.21 13.09
N ALA A 20 5.05 0.22 12.37
CA ALA A 20 3.91 0.45 11.48
C ALA A 20 2.73 1.06 12.24
N LEU A 21 2.35 0.46 13.36
CA LEU A 21 1.21 0.87 14.17
C LEU A 21 1.44 2.24 14.83
N GLU A 22 2.59 2.45 15.47
CA GLU A 22 2.92 3.73 16.11
C GLU A 22 2.97 4.87 15.10
N TRP A 23 3.58 4.63 13.93
CA TRP A 23 3.62 5.62 12.87
C TRP A 23 2.22 5.94 12.34
N TYR A 24 1.40 4.90 12.09
CA TYR A 24 0.06 5.04 11.54
C TYR A 24 -0.87 5.82 12.48
N MET A 25 -0.93 5.44 13.76
CA MET A 25 -1.69 6.17 14.79
C MET A 25 -1.27 7.64 14.87
N LYS A 26 0.04 7.91 14.77
CA LYS A 26 0.55 9.29 14.79
C LYS A 26 0.13 10.09 13.56
N GLN A 27 0.06 9.47 12.39
CA GLN A 27 -0.34 10.17 11.16
C GLN A 27 -1.84 10.42 11.10
N THR A 28 -2.65 9.47 11.55
CA THR A 28 -4.12 9.55 11.42
C THR A 28 -4.79 10.16 12.64
N GLY A 29 -4.13 10.13 13.80
CA GLY A 29 -4.73 10.54 15.08
C GLY A 29 -5.70 9.50 15.66
N LEU A 30 -5.77 8.30 15.06
CA LEU A 30 -6.63 7.21 15.51
C LEU A 30 -6.08 6.56 16.78
N GLU A 31 -7.00 6.15 17.64
CA GLU A 31 -6.68 5.29 18.78
C GLU A 31 -6.37 3.86 18.29
N LYS A 32 -5.71 3.07 19.14
CA LYS A 32 -5.22 1.74 18.75
C LYS A 32 -6.33 0.81 18.23
N ASP A 33 -7.51 0.85 18.84
CA ASP A 33 -8.63 -0.04 18.47
C ASP A 33 -9.28 0.34 17.13
N GLU A 34 -9.07 1.57 16.65
CA GLU A 34 -9.51 2.03 15.33
C GLU A 34 -8.40 1.86 14.29
N ALA A 35 -7.15 2.04 14.70
CA ALA A 35 -5.97 1.93 13.84
C ALA A 35 -5.58 0.49 13.50
N TYR A 36 -5.98 -0.49 14.33
CA TYR A 36 -5.59 -1.88 14.22
C TYR A 36 -6.78 -2.82 14.30
N ASP A 37 -6.99 -3.59 13.25
CA ASP A 37 -7.92 -4.71 13.25
C ASP A 37 -7.17 -6.05 13.11
N LYS A 38 -7.21 -6.85 14.18
CA LYS A 38 -6.59 -8.19 14.21
C LYS A 38 -7.14 -9.15 13.15
N TYR A 39 -8.36 -8.94 12.66
CA TYR A 39 -8.98 -9.81 11.65
C TYR A 39 -8.45 -9.52 10.25
N TYR A 40 -7.97 -8.29 10.01
CA TYR A 40 -7.36 -7.88 8.75
C TYR A 40 -5.83 -7.81 8.82
N PHE A 41 -5.25 -7.88 10.02
CA PHE A 41 -3.82 -7.77 10.19
C PHE A 41 -3.06 -8.86 9.42
N GLU A 42 -2.12 -8.41 8.60
CA GLU A 42 -1.27 -9.29 7.81
C GLU A 42 0.13 -8.66 7.64
N GLU A 43 1.17 -9.46 7.84
CA GLU A 43 2.53 -9.11 7.39
C GLU A 43 2.72 -9.65 5.97
N ILE A 44 3.07 -8.76 5.04
CA ILE A 44 3.10 -9.05 3.61
C ILE A 44 4.53 -8.88 3.08
N ASP A 45 5.01 -9.90 2.37
CA ASP A 45 6.25 -9.83 1.58
C ASP A 45 6.04 -8.84 0.43
N PRO A 46 6.84 -7.75 0.34
CA PRO A 46 6.68 -6.76 -0.71
C PRO A 46 6.81 -7.30 -2.14
N ASN A 47 7.51 -8.43 -2.34
CA ASN A 47 7.69 -9.03 -3.66
C ASN A 47 6.46 -9.84 -4.12
N ILE A 48 5.58 -10.20 -3.20
CA ILE A 48 4.40 -11.04 -3.46
C ILE A 48 3.12 -10.21 -3.33
N GLY A 49 3.04 -9.37 -2.29
CA GLY A 49 1.90 -8.50 -2.04
C GLY A 49 1.71 -7.49 -3.16
N THR A 50 0.46 -7.30 -3.57
CA THR A 50 0.12 -6.39 -4.66
C THR A 50 -0.91 -5.36 -4.23
N THR A 51 -0.83 -4.19 -4.87
CA THR A 51 -1.87 -3.16 -4.84
C THR A 51 -2.33 -2.81 -6.25
N LEU A 52 -3.42 -2.04 -6.34
CA LEU A 52 -3.91 -1.44 -7.57
C LEU A 52 -3.60 0.05 -7.54
N VAL A 53 -2.94 0.53 -8.60
CA VAL A 53 -2.64 1.95 -8.80
C VAL A 53 -3.45 2.44 -10.00
N HIS A 54 -4.06 3.61 -9.91
CA HIS A 54 -4.83 4.12 -11.04
C HIS A 54 -3.88 4.40 -12.22
N ILE A 55 -4.28 4.07 -13.45
CA ILE A 55 -3.37 4.21 -14.60
C ILE A 55 -2.86 5.65 -14.77
N ASP A 56 -3.69 6.64 -14.43
CA ASP A 56 -3.36 8.06 -14.53
C ASP A 56 -2.39 8.54 -13.43
N GLU A 57 -2.21 7.78 -12.35
CA GLU A 57 -1.22 8.06 -11.30
C GLU A 57 0.17 7.54 -11.68
N LEU A 58 0.25 6.64 -12.66
CA LEU A 58 1.53 6.12 -13.13
C LEU A 58 2.24 7.16 -14.02
N PRO A 59 3.58 7.25 -13.94
CA PRO A 59 4.38 7.98 -14.91
C PRO A 59 4.06 7.54 -16.36
N LEU A 60 4.06 8.50 -17.29
CA LEU A 60 3.77 8.29 -18.72
C LEU A 60 4.57 7.15 -19.36
N GLU A 61 5.82 6.95 -18.94
CA GLU A 61 6.66 5.87 -19.45
C GLU A 61 6.18 4.50 -18.95
N GLU A 62 5.74 4.42 -17.69
CA GLU A 62 5.20 3.19 -17.13
C GLU A 62 3.82 2.85 -17.69
N GLN A 63 2.99 3.85 -18.03
CA GLN A 63 1.70 3.63 -18.70
C GLN A 63 1.84 2.88 -20.04
N LYS A 64 2.99 2.98 -20.71
CA LYS A 64 3.26 2.33 -22.01
C LYS A 64 3.85 0.92 -21.87
N THR A 65 4.17 0.49 -20.65
CA THR A 65 4.76 -0.84 -20.42
C THR A 65 3.69 -1.92 -20.36
N THR A 66 4.04 -3.14 -20.80
CA THR A 66 3.17 -4.31 -20.64
C THR A 66 3.12 -4.71 -19.17
N GLN A 67 1.93 -4.63 -18.57
CA GLN A 67 1.69 -4.95 -17.17
C GLN A 67 0.30 -5.55 -16.98
N GLN A 68 0.06 -6.18 -15.81
CA GLN A 68 -1.26 -6.68 -15.49
C GLN A 68 -2.21 -5.52 -15.16
N MET A 69 -3.32 -5.44 -15.88
CA MET A 69 -4.33 -4.40 -15.71
C MET A 69 -5.66 -5.02 -15.28
N ILE A 70 -6.41 -4.27 -14.47
CA ILE A 70 -7.78 -4.61 -14.06
C ILE A 70 -8.68 -3.43 -14.42
N ARG A 71 -9.80 -3.72 -15.07
CA ARG A 71 -10.87 -2.74 -15.30
C ARG A 71 -11.92 -2.86 -14.20
N GLN A 72 -12.21 -1.76 -13.52
CA GLN A 72 -13.29 -1.68 -12.54
C GLN A 72 -14.17 -0.48 -12.89
N GLY A 73 -15.40 -0.76 -13.33
CA GLY A 73 -16.27 0.26 -13.92
C GLY A 73 -15.60 0.96 -15.11
N ASN A 74 -15.49 2.28 -15.02
CA ASN A 74 -14.86 3.11 -16.04
C ASN A 74 -13.34 3.32 -15.82
N SER A 75 -12.81 2.87 -14.70
CA SER A 75 -11.40 3.06 -14.33
C SER A 75 -10.54 1.86 -14.76
N LEU A 76 -9.31 2.17 -15.14
CA LEU A 76 -8.28 1.19 -15.45
C LEU A 76 -7.19 1.28 -14.38
N TRP A 77 -6.90 0.14 -13.77
CA TRP A 77 -5.97 0.03 -12.66
C TRP A 77 -4.82 -0.90 -13.04
N ALA A 78 -3.60 -0.49 -12.75
CA ALA A 78 -2.42 -1.31 -12.89
C ALA A 78 -2.19 -2.11 -11.60
N ARG A 79 -2.01 -3.42 -11.73
CA ARG A 79 -1.57 -4.26 -10.59
C ARG A 79 -0.07 -4.16 -10.46
N ARG A 80 0.39 -3.74 -9.28
CA ARG A 80 1.82 -3.67 -8.94
C ARG A 80 2.12 -4.41 -7.66
N THR A 81 3.31 -5.00 -7.56
CA THR A 81 3.81 -5.47 -6.27
C THR A 81 4.20 -4.27 -5.41
N PHE A 82 4.16 -4.42 -4.09
CA PHE A 82 4.64 -3.37 -3.20
C PHE A 82 6.12 -3.05 -3.44
N ALA A 83 6.93 -4.05 -3.83
CA ALA A 83 8.33 -3.83 -4.23
C ALA A 83 8.45 -2.86 -5.41
N GLN A 84 7.59 -2.99 -6.42
CA GLN A 84 7.57 -2.06 -7.56
C GLN A 84 7.17 -0.64 -7.15
N VAL A 85 6.23 -0.50 -6.20
CA VAL A 85 5.81 0.81 -5.66
C VAL A 85 6.96 1.46 -4.87
N ILE A 86 7.62 0.68 -3.99
CA ILE A 86 8.78 1.11 -3.20
C ILE A 86 9.89 1.61 -4.12
N GLU A 87 10.18 0.89 -5.20
CA GLU A 87 11.22 1.26 -6.15
C GLU A 87 10.85 2.52 -6.94
N SER A 88 9.63 2.59 -7.50
CA SER A 88 9.19 3.72 -8.33
C SER A 88 9.13 5.03 -7.54
N GLU A 89 8.65 4.97 -6.30
CA GLU A 89 8.49 6.15 -5.43
C GLU A 89 9.72 6.41 -4.56
N LYS A 90 10.73 5.54 -4.62
CA LYS A 90 11.97 5.61 -3.82
C LYS A 90 11.67 5.72 -2.32
N LEU A 91 10.76 4.88 -1.83
CA LEU A 91 10.32 4.88 -0.44
C LEU A 91 11.47 4.43 0.48
N ILE A 92 11.78 5.27 1.47
CA ILE A 92 12.88 5.04 2.43
C ILE A 92 12.46 5.17 3.89
N ALA A 93 11.20 5.52 4.15
CA ALA A 93 10.67 5.79 5.48
C ALA A 93 9.25 5.22 5.61
N PRO A 94 8.72 5.04 6.83
CA PRO A 94 7.38 4.51 6.99
C PRO A 94 6.32 5.38 6.33
N CYS A 95 5.40 4.75 5.61
CA CYS A 95 4.31 5.42 4.91
C CYS A 95 3.12 4.48 4.69
N ILE A 96 1.94 5.06 4.42
CA ILE A 96 0.83 4.30 3.82
C ILE A 96 1.26 4.01 2.39
N ILE A 97 1.45 2.73 2.05
CA ILE A 97 1.89 2.28 0.73
C ILE A 97 0.70 1.89 -0.17
N ALA A 98 -0.43 1.57 0.44
CA ALA A 98 -1.69 1.42 -0.26
C ALA A 98 -2.85 1.70 0.67
N SER A 99 -3.92 2.25 0.11
CA SER A 99 -5.22 2.38 0.76
C SER A 99 -6.34 2.02 -0.20
N THR A 100 -7.47 1.57 0.35
CA THR A 100 -8.73 1.44 -0.39
C THR A 100 -9.71 2.58 -0.12
N GLU A 101 -9.36 3.54 0.74
CA GLU A 101 -10.13 4.77 0.92
C GLU A 101 -9.76 5.78 -0.19
N TYR A 102 -10.78 6.31 -0.88
CA TYR A 102 -10.65 7.25 -2.01
C TYR A 102 -11.64 8.41 -1.87
#